data_AF-A0A9Q8CQ76-F1
#
_entry.id   AF-A0A9Q8CQ76-F1
#
_cell.length_a   1.000
_cell.length_b   1.000
_cell.length_c   1.000
_cell.angle_alpha   90.00
_cell.angle_beta   90.00
_cell.angle_gamma   90.00
#
_symmetry.space_group_name_H-M   'P 1'
#
loop_
_entity.id
_entity.type
_entity.pdbx_description
1 polymer ?
#
loop_
_entity_poly.entity_id
_entity_poly.type
_entity_poly.pdbx_seq_one_letter_code
_entity_poly.pdbx_strand_id
1 'polypeptide(L)'
;MFRDMAYYIFGQEIDPFFQLFIFEPIIITIIAVLVAMITKKAWTMALVILLLNIIDNAIDVNFLFGDQGIGTIVTQNIAYFFSNFFSMFYEFVFSFLLAGLPVMHKKFGIA
;
A
#
# COMPACT_ATOMS: atom_id res chain seq x y z
N MET A 1 4.30 -7.87 -4.65
CA MET A 1 3.13 -8.67 -4.15
C MET A 1 1.82 -8.23 -4.80
N PHE A 2 1.51 -6.93 -4.84
CA PHE A 2 0.26 -6.46 -5.46
C PHE A 2 0.20 -6.68 -6.96
N ARG A 3 1.35 -6.69 -7.65
CA ARG A 3 1.46 -7.10 -9.06
C ARG A 3 0.85 -8.47 -9.32
N ASP A 4 1.22 -9.45 -8.48
CA ASP A 4 0.73 -10.82 -8.62
C ASP A 4 -0.78 -10.88 -8.32
N MET A 5 -1.23 -10.14 -7.31
CA MET A 5 -2.66 -10.04 -6.98
C MET A 5 -3.47 -9.46 -8.14
N ALA A 6 -2.95 -8.41 -8.80
CA ALA A 6 -3.57 -7.84 -9.99
C ALA A 6 -3.64 -8.86 -11.14
N TYR A 7 -2.55 -9.60 -11.37
CA TYR A 7 -2.52 -10.65 -12.38
C TYR A 7 -3.59 -11.73 -12.13
N TYR A 8 -3.78 -12.16 -10.88
CA TYR A 8 -4.82 -13.13 -10.53
C TYR A 8 -6.25 -12.59 -10.69
N ILE A 9 -6.48 -11.29 -10.49
CA ILE A 9 -7.81 -10.68 -10.62
C ILE A 9 -8.15 -10.39 -12.08
N PHE A 10 -7.20 -9.86 -12.85
CA PHE A 10 -7.43 -9.39 -14.22
C PHE A 10 -7.01 -10.41 -15.30
N GLY A 11 -6.32 -11.49 -14.91
CA GLY A 11 -5.86 -12.55 -15.82
C GLY A 11 -4.71 -12.15 -16.74
N GLN A 12 -4.16 -10.95 -16.57
CA GLN A 12 -3.05 -10.40 -17.33
C GLN A 12 -2.29 -9.37 -16.51
N GLU A 13 -1.05 -9.08 -16.91
CA GLU A 13 -0.32 -7.95 -16.34
C GLU A 13 -1.04 -6.65 -16.74
N ILE A 14 -1.35 -5.83 -15.74
CA ILE A 14 -1.92 -4.52 -15.94
C ILE A 14 -0.81 -3.50 -16.14
N ASP A 15 -1.14 -2.41 -16.84
CA ASP A 15 -0.19 -1.33 -17.08
C ASP A 15 0.43 -0.83 -15.74
N PRO A 16 1.76 -0.61 -15.67
CA PRO A 16 2.43 -0.23 -14.43
C PRO A 16 1.86 1.05 -13.80
N PHE A 17 1.40 2.01 -14.61
CA PHE A 17 0.75 3.21 -14.07
C PHE A 17 -0.61 2.86 -13.46
N PHE A 18 -1.43 2.05 -14.13
CA PHE A 18 -2.71 1.60 -13.57
C PHE A 18 -2.52 0.80 -12.29
N GLN A 19 -1.49 -0.04 -12.23
CA GLN A 19 -1.15 -0.81 -11.04
C GLN A 19 -0.79 0.11 -9.86
N LEU A 20 0.18 0.99 -10.05
CA LEU A 20 0.71 1.84 -8.99
C LEU A 20 -0.25 2.95 -8.57
N PHE A 21 -1.07 3.50 -9.47
CA PHE A 21 -1.89 4.69 -9.14
C PHE A 21 -3.37 4.40 -8.92
N ILE A 22 -3.85 3.22 -9.30
CA ILE A 22 -5.28 2.88 -9.20
C ILE A 22 -5.45 1.61 -8.39
N PHE A 23 -4.87 0.49 -8.83
CA PHE A 23 -5.12 -0.79 -8.19
C PHE A 23 -4.54 -0.87 -6.77
N GLU A 24 -3.23 -0.64 -6.63
CA GLU A 24 -2.54 -0.69 -5.34
C GLU A 24 -3.14 0.32 -4.34
N PRO A 25 -3.35 1.60 -4.70
CA PRO A 25 -3.89 2.55 -3.77
C PRO A 25 -5.30 2.21 -3.30
N ILE A 26 -6.15 1.69 -4.18
CA ILE A 26 -7.51 1.27 -3.81
C ILE A 26 -7.47 0.10 -2.83
N ILE A 27 -6.70 -0.95 -3.12
CA ILE A 27 -6.65 -2.14 -2.26
C ILE A 27 -6.06 -1.79 -0.89
N ILE A 28 -4.94 -1.07 -0.86
CA ILE A 28 -4.28 -0.69 0.40
C ILE A 28 -5.20 0.22 1.22
N THR A 29 -5.89 1.18 0.58
CA THR A 29 -6.87 2.04 1.26
C THR A 29 -8.01 1.23 1.88
N ILE A 30 -8.56 0.25 1.16
CA ILE A 30 -9.63 -0.60 1.69
C ILE A 30 -9.16 -1.36 2.93
N ILE A 31 -7.97 -1.97 2.87
CA ILE A 31 -7.41 -2.71 4.00
C ILE A 31 -7.14 -1.78 5.19
N ALA A 32 -6.54 -0.61 4.94
CA ALA A 32 -6.25 0.38 5.99
C ALA A 32 -7.53 0.86 6.68
N VAL A 33 -8.58 1.19 5.92
CA VAL A 33 -9.87 1.62 6.45
C VAL A 33 -10.54 0.50 7.26
N LEU A 34 -10.51 -0.75 6.78
CA LEU A 34 -11.04 -1.89 7.53
C LEU A 34 -10.34 -2.08 8.88
N VAL A 35 -9.00 -1.98 8.90
CA VAL A 35 -8.24 -2.04 10.15
C VAL A 35 -8.60 -0.88 11.08
N ALA A 36 -8.78 0.33 10.55
CA ALA A 36 -9.20 1.48 11.34
C ALA A 36 -10.61 1.30 11.93
N MET A 37 -11.52 0.68 11.19
CA MET A 37 -12.87 0.36 11.67
C MET A 37 -12.84 -0.66 12.82
N ILE A 38 -11.95 -1.66 12.74
CA ILE A 38 -11.79 -2.68 13.80
C ILE A 38 -11.11 -2.08 15.04
N THR A 39 -10.03 -1.33 14.83
CA THR A 39 -9.21 -0.75 15.91
C THR A 39 -9.79 0.54 16.49
N LYS A 40 -10.77 1.15 15.80
CA LYS A 40 -11.42 2.43 16.11
C LYS A 40 -10.45 3.62 16.23
N LYS A 41 -9.28 3.53 15.59
CA LYS A 41 -8.19 4.49 15.72
C LYS A 41 -7.71 4.91 14.33
N ALA A 42 -7.86 6.17 13.94
CA ALA A 42 -7.51 6.62 12.60
C ALA A 42 -6.01 6.47 12.29
N TRP A 43 -5.14 6.64 13.29
CA TRP A 43 -3.69 6.54 13.12
C TRP A 43 -3.21 5.14 12.73
N THR A 44 -4.01 4.09 12.96
CA THR A 44 -3.63 2.73 12.55
C THR A 44 -3.62 2.58 11.03
N MET A 45 -4.38 3.40 10.30
CA MET A 45 -4.30 3.45 8.83
C MET A 45 -2.89 3.77 8.37
N ALA A 46 -2.25 4.77 8.99
CA ALA A 46 -0.92 5.19 8.61
C ALA A 46 0.12 4.08 8.83
N LEU A 47 -0.01 3.33 9.93
CA LEU A 47 0.82 2.16 10.17
C LEU A 47 0.60 1.06 9.12
N VAL A 48 -0.66 0.75 8.81
CA VAL A 48 -0.99 -0.32 7.85
C VAL A 48 -0.46 0.02 6.46
N ILE A 49 -0.67 1.26 6.00
CA ILE A 49 -0.16 1.75 4.72
C ILE A 49 1.36 1.61 4.66
N LEU A 50 2.08 2.11 5.68
CA LEU A 50 3.55 2.00 5.73
C LEU A 50 4.02 0.55 5.71
N LEU A 51 3.42 -0.31 6.54
CA LEU A 51 3.84 -1.71 6.64
C LEU A 51 3.60 -2.46 5.32
N LEU A 52 2.45 -2.27 4.69
CA LEU A 52 2.14 -2.93 3.42
C LEU A 52 3.09 -2.48 2.30
N ASN A 53 3.40 -1.19 2.20
CA ASN A 53 4.36 -0.68 1.22
C ASN A 53 5.79 -1.19 1.47
N ILE A 54 6.22 -1.24 2.74
CA ILE A 54 7.55 -1.77 3.08
C ILE A 54 7.64 -3.26 2.71
N ILE A 55 6.61 -4.04 3.04
CA ILE A 55 6.58 -5.48 2.74
C ILE A 55 6.55 -5.72 1.23
N ASP A 56 5.71 -5.00 0.49
CA ASP A 56 5.59 -5.14 -0.96
C ASP A 56 6.91 -4.79 -1.66
N ASN A 57 7.51 -3.66 -1.30
CA ASN A 57 8.82 -3.26 -1.80
C ASN A 57 9.91 -4.28 -1.47
N ALA A 58 9.93 -4.80 -0.23
CA ALA A 58 10.91 -5.82 0.15
C ALA A 58 10.75 -7.11 -0.66
N ILE A 59 9.51 -7.54 -0.94
CA ILE A 59 9.24 -8.70 -1.78
C ILE A 59 9.73 -8.44 -3.21
N ASP A 60 9.37 -7.30 -3.80
CA ASP A 60 9.70 -6.97 -5.18
C ASP A 60 11.21 -6.84 -5.39
N VAL A 61 11.92 -6.19 -4.45
CA VAL A 61 13.37 -6.05 -4.53
C VAL A 61 14.09 -7.38 -4.34
N ASN A 62 13.64 -8.23 -3.42
CA ASN A 62 14.22 -9.57 -3.28
C ASN A 62 13.95 -10.44 -4.51
N PHE A 63 12.79 -10.29 -5.14
CA PHE A 63 12.44 -11.02 -6.36
C PHE A 63 13.30 -10.57 -7.56
N LEU A 64 13.54 -9.27 -7.72
CA LEU A 64 14.30 -8.72 -8.85
C LEU A 64 15.83 -8.77 -8.67
N PHE A 65 16.31 -8.68 -7.43
CA PHE A 65 17.74 -8.50 -7.12
C PHE A 65 18.29 -9.53 -6.12
N GLY A 66 17.54 -10.58 -5.78
CA GLY A 66 17.92 -11.59 -4.79
C GLY A 66 19.27 -12.25 -5.07
N ASP A 67 19.61 -12.43 -6.34
CA ASP A 67 20.86 -13.07 -6.76
C ASP A 67 22.07 -12.11 -6.79
N GLN A 68 21.85 -10.81 -6.56
CA GLN A 68 22.87 -9.75 -6.71
C GLN A 68 23.55 -9.37 -5.38
N GLY A 69 23.29 -10.14 -4.31
CA GLY A 69 23.88 -9.97 -2.99
C GLY A 69 23.21 -8.92 -2.10
N ILE A 70 23.39 -9.04 -0.78
CA ILE A 70 22.72 -8.22 0.24
C ILE A 70 22.96 -6.71 0.05
N GLY A 71 24.16 -6.29 -0.36
CA GLY A 71 24.47 -4.87 -0.58
C GLY A 71 23.55 -4.23 -1.63
N THR A 72 23.33 -4.94 -2.74
CA THR A 72 22.44 -4.50 -3.82
C THR A 72 20.98 -4.47 -3.35
N ILE A 73 20.53 -5.49 -2.63
CA ILE A 73 19.16 -5.57 -2.07
C ILE A 73 18.85 -4.39 -1.16
N VAL A 74 19.81 -3.98 -0.31
CA VAL A 74 19.63 -2.84 0.60
C VAL A 74 19.54 -1.52 -0.17
N THR A 75 20.45 -1.28 -1.12
CA THR A 75 20.43 -0.05 -1.92
C THR A 75 19.18 0.05 -2.79
N GLN A 76 18.76 -1.05 -3.42
CA GLN A 76 17.57 -1.08 -4.25
C GLN A 76 16.28 -0.94 -3.42
N ASN A 77 16.22 -1.49 -2.21
CA ASN A 77 15.09 -1.28 -1.30
C ASN A 77 14.85 0.20 -1.02
N ILE A 78 15.92 0.95 -0.74
CA ILE A 78 15.81 2.38 -0.47
C ILE A 78 15.32 3.10 -1.74
N ALA A 79 15.92 2.81 -2.90
CA ALA A 79 15.55 3.46 -4.15
C ALA A 79 14.08 3.20 -4.54
N TYR A 80 13.64 1.94 -4.50
CA TYR A 80 12.26 1.56 -4.83
C TYR A 80 11.24 2.10 -3.83
N PHE A 81 11.58 2.17 -2.54
CA PHE A 81 10.70 2.77 -1.54
C PHE A 81 10.40 4.24 -1.88
N PHE A 82 11.44 4.99 -2.27
CA PHE A 82 11.27 6.39 -2.65
C PHE A 82 10.62 6.56 -4.03
N SER A 83 10.82 5.64 -4.99
CA SER A 83 10.09 5.70 -6.26
C SER A 83 8.59 5.52 -6.07
N ASN A 84 8.20 4.66 -5.13
CA ASN A 84 6.80 4.35 -4.85
C ASN A 84 6.17 5.33 -3.85
N PHE A 85 6.94 6.29 -3.31
CA PHE A 85 6.46 7.27 -2.34
C PHE A 85 5.27 8.09 -2.86
N PHE A 86 5.25 8.40 -4.15
CA PHE A 86 4.15 9.17 -4.74
C PHE A 86 2.84 8.37 -4.81
N SER A 87 2.91 7.05 -5.05
CA SER A 87 1.74 6.16 -4.94
C SER A 87 1.25 6.07 -3.50
N MET A 88 2.16 5.80 -2.57
CA MET A 88 1.87 5.72 -1.13
C MET A 88 1.22 7.00 -0.58
N PHE A 89 1.62 8.17 -1.09
CA PHE A 89 0.98 9.43 -0.75
C PHE A 89 -0.53 9.42 -1.04
N TYR A 90 -0.96 8.89 -2.19
CA TYR A 90 -2.38 8.78 -2.51
C TYR A 90 -3.12 7.82 -1.59
N GLU A 91 -2.50 6.73 -1.16
CA GLU A 91 -3.07 5.81 -0.18
C GLU A 91 -3.38 6.52 1.14
N PHE A 92 -2.46 7.36 1.62
CA PHE A 92 -2.71 8.19 2.79
C PHE A 92 -3.88 9.15 2.55
N VAL A 93 -3.84 9.90 1.44
CA VAL A 93 -4.89 10.88 1.11
C VAL A 93 -6.26 10.21 1.07
N PHE A 94 -6.40 9.11 0.33
CA PHE A 94 -7.68 8.40 0.22
C PHE A 94 -8.15 7.82 1.54
N SER A 95 -7.25 7.19 2.31
CA SER A 95 -7.59 6.61 3.61
C SER A 95 -8.08 7.66 4.61
N PHE A 96 -7.39 8.81 4.70
CA PHE A 96 -7.80 9.89 5.58
C PHE A 96 -9.06 10.61 5.11
N LEU A 97 -9.25 10.79 3.79
CA LEU A 97 -10.50 11.34 3.25
C LEU A 97 -11.70 10.45 3.62
N LEU A 98 -11.55 9.12 3.48
CA LEU A 98 -12.61 8.18 3.86
C LEU A 98 -12.86 8.19 5.36
N ALA A 99 -11.81 8.15 6.20
CA ALA A 99 -11.95 8.16 7.64
C ALA A 99 -12.56 9.47 8.18
N GLY A 100 -12.32 10.59 7.52
CA GLY A 100 -12.89 11.90 7.86
C GLY A 100 -14.39 12.03 7.51
N LEU A 101 -14.98 11.05 6.80
CA LEU A 101 -16.41 11.09 6.49
C LEU A 101 -17.24 11.02 7.79
N PRO A 102 -18.33 11.82 7.91
CA PRO A 102 -19.17 11.83 9.12
C PRO A 102 -19.74 10.45 9.48
N VAL A 103 -19.94 9.58 8.48
CA VAL A 103 -20.42 8.21 8.67
C VAL A 103 -19.39 7.36 9.42
N MET A 104 -18.10 7.55 9.17
CA MET A 104 -17.04 6.79 9.82
C MET A 104 -16.95 7.11 11.30
N HIS A 105 -17.05 8.38 11.67
CA HIS A 105 -17.13 8.81 13.07
C HIS A 105 -18.44 8.37 13.75
N LYS A 106 -19.60 8.58 13.12
CA LYS A 106 -20.91 8.28 13.73
C LYS A 106 -21.22 6.79 13.86
N LYS A 107 -20.83 5.98 12.88
CA LYS A 107 -21.20 4.55 12.82
C LYS A 107 -20.12 3.63 13.39
N PHE A 108 -18.85 3.96 13.16
CA PHE A 108 -17.73 3.11 13.54
C PHE A 108 -16.92 3.67 14.72
N GLY A 109 -17.18 4.92 15.12
CA GLY A 109 -16.52 5.53 16.29
C GLY A 109 -15.02 5.70 16.11
N ILE A 110 -14.56 5.83 14.86
CA ILE A 110 -13.15 6.12 14.56
C ILE A 110 -12.85 7.50 15.13
N ALA A 111 -11.78 7.61 15.92
CA ALA A 111 -11.26 8.88 16.44
C ALA A 111 -9.88 9.18 15.84
#